data_AF-A0A133XEC9-F1
#
_entry.id   AF-A0A133XEC9-F1
#
_cell.length_a   1.000
_cell.length_b   1.000
_cell.length_c   1.000
_cell.angle_alpha   90.00
_cell.angle_beta   90.00
_cell.angle_gamma   90.00
#
_symmetry.space_group_name_H-M   'P 1'
#
loop_
_entity.id
_entity.type
_entity.pdbx_description
1 polymer ?
#
loop_
_entity_poly.entity_id
_entity_poly.type
_entity_poly.pdbx_seq_one_letter_code
_entity_poly.pdbx_strand_id
1 'polypeptide(L)'
;MSGKCQQSTDNLVINSNGFKADPVKLLNVVLSMLPLHAEEGRQRESLLEVDLVSALIVQGSTTEETALSLSYTLRRQFEALSLLDPLELRGGKWAFISFPASLLGRSWLATLATPSQVLLPTDYWEQGDGRPPEVKEEQRSLLHQIEVGRLKFNPHAETIRTVHVAWAFIRLGNNFLMHHREDKKRPGEKLYVLPGGRFNLTDLPVEVQERHNILKAIFDPESETVAQHIARTLERELEEEAGLQRDIHYTYTPLPPSLPIYREVNGAGNRHAYTSYRFNLFQIKLTPTGETHLLDRVSTSADKLTWFSAADIAAPQRADGATAYVDALRQAWGDGLEKRLLNVLDSSFSPLPYNDESCMLDLPGYPGKSFYSGKPGKEKPIALISTLDQQEWQLLMLMSWHARGFPIEKANGIKLLANGWIKVIEIIRLTKGLQEKIQPVMPNLIEIREDRYASLRISPDILFLPAELFFYKIAGSNKLGGELRLERQKIQTPWGCLQAGHYEKNVTGKTMTTLRELEKGEDPDGDWERNLREQFSEGVRGIGLRRLWSSKGNISCLVDGLRRISES
;
A
#
# COMPACT_ATOMS: atom_id res chain seq x y z
N MET A 1 -26.46 4.53 -85.31
CA MET A 1 -27.41 3.46 -84.91
C MET A 1 -27.16 3.14 -83.45
N SER A 2 -28.24 3.16 -82.66
CA SER A 2 -28.35 2.68 -81.26
C SER A 2 -27.47 3.39 -80.22
N GLY A 3 -27.99 4.04 -79.18
CA GLY A 3 -29.33 4.07 -78.64
C GLY A 3 -29.22 4.49 -77.17
N LYS A 4 -29.56 5.74 -76.87
CA LYS A 4 -29.78 6.22 -75.50
C LYS A 4 -31.18 5.76 -75.05
N CYS A 5 -31.26 5.09 -73.92
CA CYS A 5 -32.46 4.85 -73.12
C CYS A 5 -32.09 5.14 -71.66
N GLN A 6 -32.67 6.20 -71.06
CA GLN A 6 -33.77 6.13 -70.07
C GLN A 6 -33.23 5.75 -68.67
N GLN A 7 -33.50 6.44 -67.56
CA GLN A 7 -34.67 7.14 -67.01
C GLN A 7 -34.13 8.13 -65.94
N SER A 8 -34.59 9.37 -65.72
CA SER A 8 -35.95 9.83 -65.36
C SER A 8 -36.57 9.07 -64.19
N THR A 9 -36.19 9.43 -62.96
CA THR A 9 -37.03 9.28 -61.76
C THR A 9 -36.79 10.53 -60.92
N ASP A 10 -37.65 11.52 -61.09
CA ASP A 10 -38.89 11.71 -60.33
C ASP A 10 -38.64 12.21 -58.91
N ASN A 11 -38.99 13.48 -58.76
CA ASN A 11 -39.35 14.18 -57.55
C ASN A 11 -40.02 13.27 -56.52
N LEU A 12 -39.30 12.97 -55.45
CA LEU A 12 -39.88 12.81 -54.13
C LEU A 12 -39.36 13.95 -53.26
N VAL A 13 -39.88 15.15 -53.53
CA VAL A 13 -40.05 16.15 -52.48
C VAL A 13 -41.06 15.54 -51.52
N ILE A 14 -40.57 14.75 -50.56
CA ILE A 14 -41.32 14.47 -49.35
C ILE A 14 -41.45 15.82 -48.67
N ASN A 15 -42.63 16.41 -48.85
CA ASN A 15 -43.08 17.60 -48.18
C ASN A 15 -43.17 17.24 -46.69
N SER A 16 -42.03 17.27 -46.01
CA SER A 16 -41.88 17.07 -44.57
C SER A 16 -42.29 18.35 -43.84
N ASN A 17 -43.50 18.84 -44.11
CA ASN A 17 -44.22 19.70 -43.16
C ASN A 17 -44.78 18.85 -42.02
N GLY A 18 -43.98 17.89 -41.53
CA GLY A 18 -44.29 17.03 -40.40
C GLY A 18 -44.21 17.88 -39.14
N PHE A 19 -45.29 17.89 -38.37
CA PHE A 19 -45.42 18.45 -37.03
C PHE A 19 -44.08 18.47 -36.27
N LYS A 20 -43.39 19.61 -36.26
CA LYS A 20 -42.25 19.83 -35.37
C LYS A 20 -42.85 20.27 -34.03
N ALA A 21 -43.35 19.31 -33.27
CA ALA A 21 -43.94 19.57 -31.97
C ALA A 21 -42.92 20.31 -31.10
N ASP A 22 -43.32 21.45 -30.54
CA ASP A 22 -42.47 22.22 -29.63
C ASP A 22 -42.33 21.44 -28.31
N PRO A 23 -41.11 20.98 -27.93
CA PRO A 23 -40.90 20.22 -26.71
C PRO A 23 -41.38 20.95 -25.45
N VAL A 24 -41.25 22.28 -25.41
CA VAL A 24 -41.71 23.10 -24.28
C VAL A 24 -43.24 23.05 -24.18
N LYS A 25 -43.93 23.17 -25.31
CA LYS A 25 -45.40 23.03 -25.36
C LYS A 25 -45.84 21.65 -24.88
N LEU A 26 -45.17 20.58 -25.30
CA LEU A 26 -45.49 19.21 -24.86
C LEU A 26 -45.32 19.03 -23.35
N LEU A 27 -44.21 19.51 -22.78
CA LEU A 27 -43.97 19.42 -21.34
C LEU A 27 -44.99 20.24 -20.53
N ASN A 28 -45.44 21.39 -21.03
CA ASN A 28 -46.49 22.19 -20.40
C ASN A 28 -47.87 21.51 -20.43
N VAL A 29 -48.18 20.73 -21.48
CA VAL A 29 -49.37 19.87 -21.49
C VAL A 29 -49.29 18.83 -20.38
N VAL A 30 -48.15 18.14 -20.22
CA VAL A 30 -47.99 17.17 -19.13
C VAL A 30 -48.10 17.84 -17.76
N LEU A 31 -47.46 19.00 -17.57
CA LEU A 31 -47.44 19.74 -16.32
C LEU A 31 -48.84 20.15 -15.85
N SER A 32 -49.70 20.60 -16.77
CA SER A 32 -51.08 21.00 -16.46
C SER A 32 -51.97 19.81 -16.09
N MET A 33 -51.60 18.60 -16.53
CA MET A 33 -52.38 17.38 -16.28
C MET A 33 -51.90 16.56 -15.08
N LEU A 34 -50.76 16.89 -14.46
CA LEU A 34 -50.25 16.12 -13.32
C LEU A 34 -51.31 16.02 -12.20
N PRO A 35 -51.55 14.82 -11.64
CA PRO A 35 -52.56 14.61 -10.60
C PRO A 35 -52.24 15.41 -9.33
N LEU A 36 -53.25 15.99 -8.69
CA LEU A 36 -53.11 16.68 -7.41
C LEU A 36 -53.07 15.70 -6.23
N HIS A 37 -52.41 16.11 -5.15
CA HIS A 37 -52.42 15.40 -3.87
C HIS A 37 -52.69 16.42 -2.76
N ALA A 38 -53.57 16.12 -1.83
CA ALA A 38 -53.84 17.01 -0.70
C ALA A 38 -52.63 17.03 0.25
N GLU A 39 -52.33 18.20 0.83
CA GLU A 39 -51.28 18.37 1.85
C GLU A 39 -51.64 17.63 3.14
N GLU A 40 -52.91 17.70 3.52
CA GLU A 40 -53.47 16.99 4.68
C GLU A 40 -54.53 15.97 4.24
N GLY A 41 -54.60 14.84 4.96
CA GLY A 41 -55.56 13.77 4.69
C GLY A 41 -55.10 12.76 3.63
N ARG A 42 -56.05 12.01 3.06
CA ARG A 42 -55.79 10.91 2.11
C ARG A 42 -56.30 11.19 0.69
N GLN A 43 -56.78 12.40 0.43
CA GLN A 43 -57.37 12.74 -0.87
C GLN A 43 -56.28 13.00 -1.91
N ARG A 44 -56.42 12.35 -3.07
CA ARG A 44 -55.53 12.52 -4.22
C ARG A 44 -56.26 12.20 -5.51
N GLU A 45 -55.76 12.74 -6.61
CA GLU A 45 -56.22 12.46 -7.96
C GLU A 45 -55.42 11.33 -8.61
N SER A 46 -55.95 10.78 -9.70
CA SER A 46 -55.26 9.85 -10.59
C SER A 46 -55.51 10.25 -12.04
N LEU A 47 -54.47 10.21 -12.86
CA LEU A 47 -54.53 10.48 -14.30
C LEU A 47 -54.35 9.17 -15.08
N LEU A 48 -55.25 8.84 -16.01
CA LEU A 48 -55.04 7.72 -16.92
C LEU A 48 -53.95 8.08 -17.96
N GLU A 49 -53.00 7.18 -18.17
CA GLU A 49 -51.88 7.42 -19.10
C GLU A 49 -52.37 7.62 -20.55
N VAL A 50 -53.45 6.93 -20.94
CA VAL A 50 -54.09 7.09 -22.25
C VAL A 50 -54.70 8.48 -22.47
N ASP A 51 -55.17 9.12 -21.39
CA ASP A 51 -55.72 10.47 -21.45
C ASP A 51 -54.60 11.49 -21.63
N LEU A 52 -53.46 11.28 -20.97
CA LEU A 52 -52.26 12.08 -21.17
C LEU A 52 -51.76 12.01 -22.62
N VAL A 53 -51.66 10.79 -23.18
CA VAL A 53 -51.23 10.58 -24.57
C VAL A 53 -52.20 11.26 -25.54
N SER A 54 -53.50 11.12 -25.32
CA SER A 54 -54.53 11.77 -26.14
C SER A 54 -54.41 13.29 -26.10
N ALA A 55 -54.20 13.87 -24.91
CA ALA A 55 -54.00 15.30 -24.74
C ALA A 55 -52.70 15.79 -25.41
N LEU A 56 -51.61 15.02 -25.33
CA LEU A 56 -50.36 15.34 -26.01
C LEU A 56 -50.55 15.37 -27.53
N ILE A 57 -51.28 14.42 -28.12
CA ILE A 57 -51.58 14.40 -29.56
C ILE A 57 -52.40 15.63 -29.95
N VAL A 58 -53.51 15.88 -29.24
CA VAL A 58 -54.48 16.93 -29.60
C VAL A 58 -53.94 18.33 -29.28
N GLN A 59 -53.55 18.58 -28.03
CA GLN A 59 -53.13 19.90 -27.55
C GLN A 59 -51.68 20.20 -27.92
N GLY A 60 -50.83 19.18 -27.84
CA GLY A 60 -49.40 19.28 -28.16
C GLY A 60 -49.10 19.28 -29.66
N SER A 61 -50.05 18.85 -30.49
CA SER A 61 -49.89 18.76 -31.95
C SER A 61 -48.69 17.87 -32.33
N THR A 62 -48.66 16.65 -31.82
CA THR A 62 -47.57 15.68 -32.01
C THR A 62 -48.08 14.32 -32.49
N THR A 63 -47.15 13.45 -32.92
CA THR A 63 -47.47 12.07 -33.31
C THR A 63 -47.70 11.18 -32.09
N GLU A 64 -48.46 10.09 -32.26
CA GLU A 64 -48.69 9.09 -31.22
C GLU A 64 -47.38 8.51 -30.68
N GLU A 65 -46.44 8.18 -31.56
CA GLU A 65 -45.10 7.67 -31.17
C GLU A 65 -44.35 8.64 -30.27
N THR A 66 -44.37 9.94 -30.58
CA THR A 66 -43.72 10.98 -29.78
C THR A 66 -44.41 11.13 -28.43
N ALA A 67 -45.75 11.12 -28.41
CA ALA A 67 -46.55 11.23 -27.18
C ALA A 67 -46.30 10.05 -26.24
N LEU A 68 -46.30 8.82 -26.77
CA LEU A 68 -46.00 7.60 -26.03
C LEU A 68 -44.56 7.63 -25.48
N SER A 69 -43.60 8.01 -26.31
CA SER A 69 -42.19 8.10 -25.90
C SER A 69 -41.97 9.11 -24.78
N LEU A 70 -42.61 10.30 -24.86
CA LEU A 70 -42.54 11.31 -23.82
C LEU A 70 -43.22 10.85 -22.53
N SER A 71 -44.44 10.31 -22.62
CA SER A 71 -45.17 9.75 -21.49
C SER A 71 -44.34 8.70 -20.76
N TYR A 72 -43.82 7.71 -21.50
CA TYR A 72 -42.98 6.64 -20.96
C TYR A 72 -41.71 7.18 -20.29
N THR A 73 -41.02 8.13 -20.93
CA THR A 73 -39.77 8.70 -20.40
C THR A 73 -40.01 9.47 -19.09
N LEU A 74 -41.09 10.26 -18.99
CA LEU A 74 -41.45 10.99 -17.77
C LEU A 74 -41.92 10.04 -16.67
N ARG A 75 -42.77 9.06 -17.01
CA ARG A 75 -43.16 7.98 -16.11
C ARG A 75 -41.93 7.30 -15.51
N ARG A 76 -40.97 6.91 -16.35
CA ARG A 76 -39.78 6.20 -15.88
C ARG A 76 -38.93 7.04 -14.95
N GLN A 77 -38.82 8.35 -15.17
CA GLN A 77 -38.15 9.28 -14.25
C GLN A 77 -38.88 9.35 -12.90
N PHE A 78 -40.20 9.49 -12.90
CA PHE A 78 -40.97 9.52 -11.66
C PHE A 78 -40.94 8.18 -10.91
N GLU A 79 -40.93 7.05 -11.61
CA GLU A 79 -40.70 5.73 -11.02
C GLU A 79 -39.29 5.62 -10.40
N ALA A 80 -38.24 6.11 -11.08
CA ALA A 80 -36.87 6.07 -10.57
C ALA A 80 -36.71 6.87 -9.27
N LEU A 81 -37.47 7.95 -9.13
CA LEU A 81 -37.55 8.78 -7.94
C LEU A 81 -38.60 8.30 -6.92
N SER A 82 -39.28 7.18 -7.18
CA SER A 82 -40.34 6.61 -6.33
C SER A 82 -41.50 7.58 -6.02
N LEU A 83 -41.90 8.38 -7.01
CA LEU A 83 -42.94 9.41 -6.83
C LEU A 83 -44.36 8.90 -7.04
N LEU A 84 -44.54 7.90 -7.90
CA LEU A 84 -45.84 7.36 -8.28
C LEU A 84 -46.23 6.16 -7.41
N ASP A 85 -47.54 6.00 -7.17
CA ASP A 85 -48.10 4.83 -6.50
C ASP A 85 -47.95 3.58 -7.38
N PRO A 86 -47.22 2.54 -6.93
CA PRO A 86 -46.98 1.35 -7.75
C PRO A 86 -48.24 0.54 -8.08
N LEU A 87 -49.33 0.65 -7.31
CA LEU A 87 -50.58 -0.07 -7.56
C LEU A 87 -51.38 0.60 -8.67
N GLU A 88 -51.54 1.92 -8.60
CA GLU A 88 -52.23 2.71 -9.63
C GLU A 88 -51.47 2.61 -10.97
N LEU A 89 -50.14 2.61 -10.90
CA LEU A 89 -49.29 2.56 -12.09
C LEU A 89 -49.41 1.24 -12.86
N ARG A 90 -49.62 0.11 -12.16
CA ARG A 90 -49.95 -1.18 -12.80
C ARG A 90 -51.29 -1.14 -13.53
N GLY A 91 -52.22 -0.30 -13.07
CA GLY A 91 -53.51 -0.04 -13.72
C GLY A 91 -53.43 1.00 -14.84
N GLY A 92 -52.23 1.44 -15.24
CA GLY A 92 -52.05 2.45 -16.29
C GLY A 92 -52.42 3.88 -15.84
N LYS A 93 -52.35 4.16 -14.53
CA LYS A 93 -52.66 5.47 -13.95
C LYS A 93 -51.46 6.09 -13.25
N TRP A 94 -51.30 7.39 -13.40
CA TRP A 94 -50.35 8.17 -12.61
C TRP A 94 -51.09 8.74 -11.41
N ALA A 95 -50.60 8.42 -10.22
CA ALA A 95 -51.04 9.02 -8.96
C ALA A 95 -49.80 9.19 -8.08
N PHE A 96 -49.60 10.36 -7.47
CA PHE A 96 -48.49 10.53 -6.55
C PHE A 96 -48.73 9.71 -5.26
N ILE A 97 -47.66 9.10 -4.73
CA ILE A 97 -47.74 8.29 -3.51
C ILE A 97 -47.93 9.15 -2.25
N SER A 98 -47.57 10.43 -2.32
CA SER A 98 -47.67 11.38 -1.21
C SER A 98 -47.63 12.83 -1.70
N PHE A 99 -47.99 13.77 -0.82
CA PHE A 99 -47.86 15.20 -1.11
C PHE A 99 -46.41 15.63 -1.40
N PRO A 100 -45.38 15.26 -0.62
CA PRO A 100 -43.98 15.54 -0.97
C PRO A 100 -43.56 15.00 -2.33
N ALA A 101 -44.02 13.80 -2.71
CA ALA A 101 -43.75 13.24 -4.03
C ALA A 101 -44.36 14.10 -5.15
N SER A 102 -45.56 14.64 -4.92
CA SER A 102 -46.20 15.57 -5.86
C SER A 102 -45.44 16.89 -5.99
N LEU A 103 -44.90 17.43 -4.89
CA LEU A 103 -44.09 18.65 -4.91
C LEU A 103 -42.82 18.46 -5.74
N LEU A 104 -42.10 17.35 -5.50
CA LEU A 104 -40.89 17.02 -6.25
C LEU A 104 -41.18 16.78 -7.74
N GLY A 105 -42.22 15.99 -8.06
CA GLY A 105 -42.60 15.71 -9.45
C GLY A 105 -42.96 16.98 -10.24
N ARG A 106 -43.69 17.90 -9.60
CA ARG A 106 -44.06 19.20 -10.20
C ARG A 106 -42.83 20.10 -10.35
N SER A 107 -41.98 20.22 -9.33
CA SER A 107 -40.76 21.03 -9.40
C SER A 107 -39.80 20.54 -10.49
N TRP A 108 -39.65 19.22 -10.61
CA TRP A 108 -38.84 18.60 -11.65
C TRP A 108 -39.38 18.89 -13.05
N LEU A 109 -40.68 18.63 -13.29
CA LEU A 109 -41.27 18.84 -14.61
C LEU A 109 -41.37 20.32 -14.99
N ALA A 110 -41.67 21.22 -14.03
CA ALA A 110 -41.67 22.66 -14.26
C ALA A 110 -40.28 23.17 -14.68
N THR A 111 -39.22 22.61 -14.09
CA THR A 111 -37.84 22.92 -14.49
C THR A 111 -37.57 22.46 -15.92
N LEU A 112 -37.97 21.24 -16.29
CA LEU A 112 -37.83 20.73 -17.66
C LEU A 112 -38.63 21.55 -18.68
N ALA A 113 -39.82 22.02 -18.30
CA ALA A 113 -40.73 22.79 -19.15
C ALA A 113 -40.29 24.25 -19.35
N THR A 114 -39.36 24.76 -18.54
CA THR A 114 -38.94 26.17 -18.55
C THR A 114 -37.51 26.30 -19.10
N PRO A 115 -37.33 26.84 -20.32
CA PRO A 115 -35.99 27.03 -20.88
C PRO A 115 -35.07 27.82 -19.94
N SER A 116 -33.81 27.41 -19.87
CA SER A 116 -32.76 28.02 -19.03
C SER A 116 -32.98 27.93 -17.51
N GLN A 117 -34.07 27.32 -17.03
CA GLN A 117 -34.21 27.01 -15.61
C GLN A 117 -33.27 25.85 -15.24
N VAL A 118 -32.46 26.04 -14.21
CA VAL A 118 -31.50 25.05 -13.72
C VAL A 118 -31.74 24.78 -12.23
N LEU A 119 -31.46 23.54 -11.79
CA LEU A 119 -31.53 23.17 -10.37
C LEU A 119 -30.23 23.44 -9.62
N LEU A 120 -29.12 23.55 -10.36
CA LEU A 120 -27.77 23.70 -9.83
C LEU A 120 -27.05 24.79 -10.64
N PRO A 121 -26.05 25.48 -10.05
CA PRO A 121 -25.18 26.39 -10.79
C PRO A 121 -24.57 25.72 -12.03
N THR A 122 -24.36 26.47 -13.10
CA THR A 122 -23.89 25.94 -14.39
C THR A 122 -22.50 25.32 -14.32
N ASP A 123 -21.68 25.81 -13.41
CA ASP A 123 -20.32 25.34 -13.13
C ASP A 123 -20.28 24.21 -12.09
N TYR A 124 -21.45 23.79 -11.55
CA TYR A 124 -21.50 22.87 -10.41
C TYR A 124 -20.64 21.63 -10.69
N TRP A 125 -20.86 20.93 -11.81
CA TRP A 125 -20.18 19.68 -12.17
C TRP A 125 -18.79 19.82 -12.82
N GLU A 126 -18.23 21.03 -12.91
CA GLU A 126 -16.91 21.21 -13.52
C GLU A 126 -15.81 20.47 -12.74
N GLN A 127 -14.85 19.93 -13.50
CA GLN A 127 -13.68 19.23 -12.96
C GLN A 127 -12.55 20.22 -12.69
N GLY A 128 -11.87 20.10 -11.55
CA GLY A 128 -10.65 20.87 -11.30
C GLY A 128 -10.17 20.82 -9.87
N ASP A 129 -8.84 20.82 -9.70
CA ASP A 129 -8.23 20.78 -8.37
C ASP A 129 -8.45 22.07 -7.58
N GLY A 130 -8.65 23.19 -8.27
CA GLY A 130 -8.99 24.49 -7.67
C GLY A 130 -10.41 24.63 -7.13
N ARG A 131 -11.30 23.62 -7.28
CA ARG A 131 -12.65 23.69 -6.71
C ARG A 131 -12.61 23.66 -5.18
N PRO A 132 -13.46 24.43 -4.48
CA PRO A 132 -13.50 24.41 -3.02
C PRO A 132 -13.75 22.99 -2.48
N PRO A 133 -13.03 22.56 -1.42
CA PRO A 133 -13.16 21.21 -0.86
C PRO A 133 -14.60 20.84 -0.47
N GLU A 134 -15.37 21.79 0.06
CA GLU A 134 -16.76 21.60 0.46
C GLU A 134 -17.67 21.24 -0.72
N VAL A 135 -17.48 21.87 -1.88
CA VAL A 135 -18.25 21.58 -3.09
C VAL A 135 -17.91 20.18 -3.61
N LYS A 136 -16.61 19.82 -3.63
CA LYS A 136 -16.19 18.48 -4.04
C LYS A 136 -16.80 17.39 -3.14
N GLU A 137 -16.92 17.67 -1.85
CA GLU A 137 -17.48 16.75 -0.86
C GLU A 137 -19.01 16.63 -0.96
N GLU A 138 -19.69 17.74 -1.23
CA GLU A 138 -21.13 17.75 -1.53
C GLU A 138 -21.44 16.89 -2.77
N GLN A 139 -20.70 17.10 -3.86
CA GLN A 139 -20.79 16.30 -5.08
C GLN A 139 -20.54 14.82 -4.83
N ARG A 140 -19.47 14.50 -4.09
CA ARG A 140 -19.15 13.12 -3.72
C ARG A 140 -20.30 12.48 -2.94
N SER A 141 -20.86 13.20 -1.98
CA SER A 141 -21.96 12.72 -1.13
C SER A 141 -23.22 12.43 -1.96
N LEU A 142 -23.56 13.32 -2.89
CA LEU A 142 -24.68 13.13 -3.81
C LEU A 142 -24.46 11.90 -4.71
N LEU A 143 -23.29 11.79 -5.34
CA LEU A 143 -22.95 10.64 -6.18
C LEU A 143 -22.95 9.32 -5.39
N HIS A 144 -22.43 9.34 -4.17
CA HIS A 144 -22.45 8.19 -3.26
C HIS A 144 -23.88 7.73 -2.96
N GLN A 145 -24.77 8.66 -2.61
CA GLN A 145 -26.17 8.35 -2.32
C GLN A 145 -26.88 7.73 -3.54
N ILE A 146 -26.64 8.29 -4.73
CA ILE A 146 -27.23 7.77 -5.98
C ILE A 146 -26.76 6.34 -6.24
N GLU A 147 -25.46 6.07 -6.15
CA GLU A 147 -24.91 4.76 -6.52
C GLU A 147 -25.16 3.68 -5.46
N VAL A 148 -25.14 4.04 -4.17
CA VAL A 148 -25.60 3.15 -3.09
C VAL A 148 -27.07 2.81 -3.26
N GLY A 149 -27.91 3.79 -3.61
CA GLY A 149 -29.32 3.56 -3.93
C GLY A 149 -29.49 2.61 -5.12
N ARG A 150 -28.73 2.86 -6.20
CA ARG A 150 -28.74 2.02 -7.42
C ARG A 150 -28.43 0.57 -7.11
N LEU A 151 -27.40 0.29 -6.31
CA LEU A 151 -27.06 -1.08 -5.91
C LEU A 151 -28.03 -1.69 -4.91
N LYS A 152 -28.53 -0.91 -3.95
CA LYS A 152 -29.48 -1.40 -2.95
C LYS A 152 -30.78 -1.88 -3.60
N PHE A 153 -31.28 -1.15 -4.59
CA PHE A 153 -32.54 -1.46 -5.27
C PHE A 153 -32.36 -2.26 -6.58
N ASN A 154 -31.13 -2.35 -7.09
CA ASN A 154 -30.75 -3.25 -8.17
C ASN A 154 -29.37 -3.88 -7.88
N PRO A 155 -29.32 -5.01 -7.15
CA PRO A 155 -28.07 -5.71 -6.85
C PRO A 155 -27.30 -6.20 -8.10
N HIS A 156 -27.96 -6.24 -9.26
CA HIS A 156 -27.37 -6.61 -10.55
C HIS A 156 -26.99 -5.39 -11.41
N ALA A 157 -26.97 -4.19 -10.85
CA ALA A 157 -26.59 -3.00 -11.59
C ALA A 157 -25.16 -3.13 -12.15
N GLU A 158 -24.98 -2.76 -13.40
CA GLU A 158 -23.66 -2.75 -14.05
C GLU A 158 -22.84 -1.54 -13.60
N THR A 159 -21.51 -1.67 -13.61
CA THR A 159 -20.61 -0.53 -13.36
C THR A 159 -20.67 0.46 -14.51
N ILE A 160 -20.70 1.75 -14.19
CA ILE A 160 -20.76 2.84 -15.19
C ILE A 160 -19.40 3.52 -15.39
N ARG A 161 -18.38 3.05 -14.67
CA ARG A 161 -17.03 3.58 -14.67
C ARG A 161 -16.03 2.44 -14.59
N THR A 162 -14.92 2.60 -15.30
CA THR A 162 -13.77 1.69 -15.24
C THR A 162 -12.53 2.47 -14.85
N VAL A 163 -11.68 1.87 -14.02
CA VAL A 163 -10.38 2.41 -13.62
C VAL A 163 -9.35 1.30 -13.72
N HIS A 164 -8.28 1.57 -14.46
CA HIS A 164 -7.11 0.71 -14.48
C HIS A 164 -6.07 1.27 -13.51
N VAL A 165 -5.47 0.39 -12.71
CA VAL A 165 -4.48 0.75 -11.69
C VAL A 165 -3.23 -0.07 -11.90
N ALA A 166 -2.07 0.57 -11.79
CA ALA A 166 -0.78 -0.11 -11.71
C ALA A 166 -0.30 -0.10 -10.25
N TRP A 167 0.07 -1.26 -9.71
CA TRP A 167 0.64 -1.37 -8.37
C TRP A 167 2.01 -2.03 -8.38
N ALA A 168 2.94 -1.41 -7.67
CA ALA A 168 4.30 -1.87 -7.47
C ALA A 168 4.43 -2.67 -6.16
N PHE A 169 4.89 -3.90 -6.27
CA PHE A 169 5.37 -4.67 -5.14
C PHE A 169 6.87 -4.45 -4.98
N ILE A 170 7.23 -3.62 -4.00
CA ILE A 170 8.62 -3.42 -3.56
C ILE A 170 8.77 -4.06 -2.19
N ARG A 171 9.38 -5.25 -2.16
CA ARG A 171 9.57 -6.06 -0.95
C ARG A 171 11.05 -6.06 -0.54
N LEU A 172 11.34 -5.74 0.71
CA LEU A 172 12.67 -5.92 1.32
C LEU A 172 12.53 -6.77 2.59
N GLY A 173 13.05 -8.00 2.59
CA GLY A 173 12.87 -8.94 3.68
C GLY A 173 11.40 -9.31 3.86
N ASN A 174 10.81 -9.03 5.03
CA ASN A 174 9.38 -9.26 5.27
C ASN A 174 8.52 -7.99 5.10
N ASN A 175 9.12 -6.90 4.66
CA ASN A 175 8.49 -5.59 4.58
C ASN A 175 8.19 -5.19 3.14
N PHE A 176 7.10 -4.46 2.96
CA PHE A 176 6.61 -3.90 1.71
C PHE A 176 6.55 -2.39 1.82
N LEU A 177 6.99 -1.71 0.77
CA LEU A 177 6.85 -0.27 0.69
C LEU A 177 5.38 0.11 0.52
N MET A 178 4.93 1.08 1.29
CA MET A 178 3.60 1.65 1.23
C MET A 178 3.68 3.17 1.07
N HIS A 179 2.80 3.72 0.25
CA HIS A 179 2.64 5.16 0.02
C HIS A 179 1.37 5.68 0.73
N HIS A 180 1.46 6.86 1.33
CA HIS A 180 0.36 7.52 2.01
C HIS A 180 -0.58 8.18 0.99
N ARG A 181 -1.87 7.85 1.02
CA ARG A 181 -2.88 8.42 0.12
C ARG A 181 -3.05 9.93 0.35
N GLU A 182 -3.36 10.66 -0.71
CA GLU A 182 -3.53 12.12 -0.70
C GLU A 182 -4.76 12.61 0.11
N ASP A 183 -5.78 11.76 0.30
CA ASP A 183 -6.99 12.05 1.08
C ASP A 183 -6.71 11.99 2.62
N LYS A 184 -5.66 12.69 3.06
CA LYS A 184 -5.00 12.63 4.38
C LYS A 184 -5.88 12.85 5.62
N LYS A 185 -7.15 13.25 5.48
CA LYS A 185 -7.97 13.79 6.59
C LYS A 185 -9.40 13.26 6.67
N ARG A 186 -9.80 12.29 5.85
CA ARG A 186 -11.17 11.74 5.92
C ARG A 186 -11.27 10.66 7.01
N PRO A 187 -12.13 10.81 8.03
CA PRO A 187 -12.32 9.78 9.05
C PRO A 187 -12.77 8.46 8.44
N GLY A 188 -12.16 7.35 8.86
CA GLY A 188 -12.52 5.99 8.41
C GLY A 188 -11.89 5.53 7.10
N GLU A 189 -11.19 6.41 6.37
CA GLU A 189 -10.48 6.04 5.15
C GLU A 189 -9.15 5.34 5.45
N LYS A 190 -8.81 4.35 4.60
CA LYS A 190 -7.53 3.66 4.69
C LYS A 190 -6.41 4.57 4.22
N LEU A 191 -5.32 4.62 4.98
CA LEU A 191 -4.31 5.68 4.86
C LEU A 191 -3.21 5.35 3.85
N TYR A 192 -2.83 4.08 3.74
CA TYR A 192 -1.67 3.66 2.95
C TYR A 192 -2.07 2.72 1.81
N VAL A 193 -1.37 2.78 0.68
CA VAL A 193 -1.57 1.93 -0.50
C VAL A 193 -0.23 1.46 -1.04
N LEU A 194 -0.21 0.42 -1.86
CA LEU A 194 0.99 0.08 -2.62
C LEU A 194 1.35 1.24 -3.56
N PRO A 195 2.65 1.58 -3.73
CA PRO A 195 3.07 2.60 -4.68
C PRO A 195 2.54 2.31 -6.09
N GLY A 196 2.15 3.36 -6.80
CA GLY A 196 1.47 3.27 -8.07
C GLY A 196 0.12 3.99 -8.08
N GLY A 197 -0.51 4.03 -9.24
CA GLY A 197 -1.68 4.87 -9.42
C GLY A 197 -2.53 4.52 -10.62
N ARG A 198 -3.40 5.46 -10.96
CA ARG A 198 -4.46 5.27 -11.96
C ARG A 198 -3.91 5.56 -13.34
N PHE A 199 -4.33 4.75 -14.31
CA PHE A 199 -4.05 4.99 -15.71
C PHE A 199 -4.71 6.30 -16.17
N ASN A 200 -3.92 7.18 -16.78
CA ASN A 200 -4.37 8.43 -17.35
C ASN A 200 -4.23 8.40 -18.88
N LEU A 201 -5.03 9.20 -19.59
CA LEU A 201 -4.92 9.31 -21.05
C LEU A 201 -3.51 9.75 -21.48
N THR A 202 -2.85 10.58 -20.67
CA THR A 202 -1.49 11.07 -20.89
C THR A 202 -0.42 9.99 -20.81
N ASP A 203 -0.73 8.81 -20.26
CA ASP A 203 0.20 7.67 -20.22
C ASP A 203 0.35 7.02 -21.62
N LEU A 204 -0.59 7.30 -22.54
CA LEU A 204 -0.53 6.83 -23.92
C LEU A 204 0.41 7.69 -24.79
N PRO A 205 1.00 7.14 -25.86
CA PRO A 205 1.61 7.94 -26.92
C PRO A 205 0.57 8.90 -27.54
N VAL A 206 1.01 10.08 -27.97
CA VAL A 206 0.12 11.12 -28.54
C VAL A 206 -0.69 10.56 -29.73
N GLU A 207 -0.08 9.73 -30.56
CA GLU A 207 -0.71 9.13 -31.74
C GLU A 207 -1.81 8.11 -31.37
N VAL A 208 -1.78 7.58 -30.14
CA VAL A 208 -2.82 6.70 -29.60
C VAL A 208 -3.92 7.52 -28.92
N GLN A 209 -3.55 8.63 -28.25
CA GLN A 209 -4.50 9.54 -27.62
C GLN A 209 -5.46 10.17 -28.63
N GLU A 210 -5.01 10.44 -29.85
CA GLU A 210 -5.85 11.09 -30.88
C GLU A 210 -6.74 10.10 -31.66
N ARG A 211 -6.65 8.79 -31.36
CA ARG A 211 -7.47 7.78 -32.05
C ARG A 211 -8.96 7.99 -31.77
N HIS A 212 -9.77 7.83 -32.81
CA HIS A 212 -11.21 7.80 -32.68
C HIS A 212 -11.63 6.72 -31.67
N ASN A 213 -12.58 7.04 -30.78
CA ASN A 213 -13.07 6.17 -29.70
C ASN A 213 -12.06 5.78 -28.60
N ILE A 214 -10.92 6.46 -28.46
CA ILE A 214 -9.96 6.12 -27.39
C ILE A 214 -10.59 6.11 -25.99
N LEU A 215 -11.49 7.05 -25.71
CA LEU A 215 -12.20 7.12 -24.43
C LEU A 215 -13.05 5.86 -24.21
N LYS A 216 -13.73 5.36 -25.25
CA LYS A 216 -14.48 4.10 -25.14
C LYS A 216 -13.54 2.93 -24.89
N ALA A 217 -12.39 2.91 -25.56
CA ALA A 217 -11.39 1.85 -25.42
C ALA A 217 -10.76 1.81 -24.01
N ILE A 218 -10.47 2.95 -23.38
CA ILE A 218 -9.91 2.98 -22.01
C ILE A 218 -10.95 2.76 -20.91
N PHE A 219 -12.24 2.88 -21.24
CA PHE A 219 -13.34 2.55 -20.32
C PHE A 219 -13.68 1.05 -20.31
N ASP A 220 -13.08 0.25 -21.19
CA ASP A 220 -13.23 -1.20 -21.19
C ASP A 220 -12.29 -1.84 -20.14
N PRO A 221 -12.80 -2.58 -19.14
CA PRO A 221 -11.96 -3.22 -18.13
C PRO A 221 -10.96 -4.25 -18.71
N GLU A 222 -11.20 -4.75 -19.92
CA GLU A 222 -10.31 -5.69 -20.63
C GLU A 222 -9.62 -5.03 -21.84
N SER A 223 -9.46 -3.70 -21.81
CA SER A 223 -8.80 -2.93 -22.86
C SER A 223 -7.37 -3.41 -23.16
N GLU A 224 -7.17 -3.92 -24.38
CA GLU A 224 -5.83 -4.24 -24.88
C GLU A 224 -4.93 -3.00 -24.98
N THR A 225 -5.52 -1.84 -25.31
CA THR A 225 -4.79 -0.58 -25.40
C THR A 225 -4.19 -0.19 -24.05
N VAL A 226 -4.98 -0.34 -22.97
CA VAL A 226 -4.47 -0.10 -21.61
C VAL A 226 -3.48 -1.17 -21.21
N ALA A 227 -3.74 -2.45 -21.48
CA ALA A 227 -2.83 -3.54 -21.13
C ALA A 227 -1.42 -3.36 -21.75
N GLN A 228 -1.33 -2.80 -22.95
CA GLN A 228 -0.05 -2.50 -23.62
C GLN A 228 0.71 -1.33 -22.99
N HIS A 229 0.03 -0.39 -22.32
CA HIS A 229 0.62 0.88 -21.87
C HIS A 229 0.59 1.09 -20.36
N ILE A 230 -0.08 0.22 -19.59
CA ILE A 230 -0.22 0.34 -18.13
C ILE A 230 1.12 0.36 -17.39
N ALA A 231 2.19 -0.18 -17.99
CA ALA A 231 3.53 -0.08 -17.44
C ALA A 231 4.06 1.37 -17.40
N ARG A 232 3.61 2.25 -18.29
CA ARG A 232 3.96 3.68 -18.25
C ARG A 232 3.33 4.39 -17.06
N THR A 233 2.11 3.98 -16.67
CA THR A 233 1.49 4.42 -15.41
C THR A 233 2.36 4.02 -14.24
N LEU A 234 2.83 2.76 -14.19
CA LEU A 234 3.75 2.31 -13.13
C LEU A 234 5.01 3.19 -13.06
N GLU A 235 5.64 3.45 -14.21
CA GLU A 235 6.86 4.25 -14.31
C GLU A 235 6.66 5.68 -13.80
N ARG A 236 5.62 6.37 -14.27
CA ARG A 236 5.29 7.74 -13.85
C ARG A 236 5.05 7.81 -12.34
N GLU A 237 4.23 6.90 -11.81
CA GLU A 237 3.84 6.92 -10.41
C GLU A 237 5.02 6.56 -9.49
N LEU A 238 5.89 5.63 -9.88
CA LEU A 238 7.10 5.32 -9.09
C LEU A 238 8.11 6.47 -9.09
N GLU A 239 8.20 7.25 -10.17
CA GLU A 239 9.00 8.46 -10.21
C GLU A 239 8.39 9.56 -9.31
N GLU A 240 7.08 9.80 -9.40
CA GLU A 240 6.35 10.82 -8.64
C GLU A 240 6.31 10.52 -7.12
N GLU A 241 5.97 9.29 -6.74
CA GLU A 241 5.74 8.90 -5.34
C GLU A 241 7.03 8.50 -4.61
N ALA A 242 7.95 7.82 -5.31
CA ALA A 242 9.16 7.24 -4.71
C ALA A 242 10.48 7.84 -5.24
N GLY A 243 10.47 8.63 -6.32
CA GLY A 243 11.69 9.11 -6.97
C GLY A 243 12.46 8.03 -7.73
N LEU A 244 11.81 6.91 -8.06
CA LEU A 244 12.48 5.79 -8.73
C LEU A 244 12.38 5.93 -10.25
N GLN A 245 13.52 5.84 -10.92
CA GLN A 245 13.62 5.92 -12.38
C GLN A 245 13.89 4.54 -12.95
N ARG A 246 13.14 4.16 -13.98
CA ARG A 246 13.28 2.87 -14.67
C ARG A 246 14.70 2.72 -15.25
N ASP A 247 15.22 1.50 -15.22
CA ASP A 247 16.53 1.08 -15.74
C ASP A 247 17.74 1.69 -15.03
N ILE A 248 17.55 2.72 -14.19
CA ILE A 248 18.55 3.28 -13.28
C ILE A 248 18.36 2.68 -11.88
N HIS A 249 17.15 2.82 -11.33
CA HIS A 249 16.83 2.40 -9.96
C HIS A 249 16.17 1.02 -9.92
N TYR A 250 15.46 0.61 -10.97
CA TYR A 250 14.75 -0.65 -10.94
C TYR A 250 14.41 -1.20 -12.33
N THR A 251 14.11 -2.49 -12.36
CA THR A 251 13.38 -3.17 -13.43
C THR A 251 12.09 -3.77 -12.84
N TYR A 252 11.18 -4.19 -13.71
CA TYR A 252 9.91 -4.77 -13.27
C TYR A 252 9.44 -5.88 -14.19
N THR A 253 8.62 -6.78 -13.63
CA THR A 253 7.88 -7.80 -14.37
C THR A 253 6.44 -7.83 -13.88
N PRO A 254 5.45 -8.10 -14.75
CA PRO A 254 4.09 -8.37 -14.29
C PRO A 254 4.08 -9.50 -13.24
N LEU A 255 3.24 -9.37 -12.21
CA LEU A 255 3.09 -10.35 -11.14
C LEU A 255 1.82 -11.19 -11.37
N PRO A 256 1.92 -12.42 -11.93
CA PRO A 256 0.76 -13.26 -12.17
C PRO A 256 0.27 -13.98 -10.88
N PRO A 257 -0.99 -14.43 -10.84
CA PRO A 257 -2.04 -14.19 -11.83
C PRO A 257 -2.68 -12.80 -11.69
N SER A 258 -3.30 -12.32 -12.77
CA SER A 258 -4.11 -11.09 -12.72
C SER A 258 -5.21 -11.21 -11.67
N LEU A 259 -5.48 -10.11 -10.97
CA LEU A 259 -6.61 -10.08 -10.03
C LEU A 259 -7.95 -10.10 -10.79
N PRO A 260 -9.00 -10.71 -10.22
CA PRO A 260 -10.35 -10.51 -10.73
C PRO A 260 -10.73 -9.02 -10.69
N ILE A 261 -11.64 -8.61 -11.56
CA ILE A 261 -12.16 -7.22 -11.56
C ILE A 261 -12.81 -6.94 -10.22
N TYR A 262 -12.26 -5.95 -9.52
CA TYR A 262 -12.78 -5.47 -8.25
C TYR A 262 -13.89 -4.44 -8.51
N ARG A 263 -15.02 -4.52 -7.79
CA ARG A 263 -16.15 -3.61 -8.00
C ARG A 263 -16.59 -3.00 -6.68
N GLU A 264 -16.67 -1.68 -6.65
CA GLU A 264 -17.04 -0.95 -5.44
C GLU A 264 -17.62 0.42 -5.77
N VAL A 265 -18.52 0.92 -4.93
CA VAL A 265 -18.92 2.34 -4.92
C VAL A 265 -17.80 3.13 -4.26
N ASN A 266 -16.86 3.61 -5.07
CA ASN A 266 -15.68 4.29 -4.60
C ASN A 266 -15.17 5.30 -5.63
N GLY A 267 -14.28 6.20 -5.21
CA GLY A 267 -13.66 7.22 -6.04
C GLY A 267 -13.22 8.42 -5.21
N ALA A 268 -12.15 9.06 -5.65
CA ALA A 268 -11.63 10.25 -4.98
C ALA A 268 -12.45 11.49 -5.37
N GLY A 269 -12.84 12.29 -4.37
CA GLY A 269 -13.60 13.52 -4.57
C GLY A 269 -14.87 13.29 -5.40
N ASN A 270 -15.11 14.17 -6.37
CA ASN A 270 -16.28 14.12 -7.25
C ASN A 270 -16.23 13.07 -8.37
N ARG A 271 -15.30 12.10 -8.30
CA ARG A 271 -15.17 10.97 -9.24
C ARG A 271 -15.72 9.67 -8.65
N HIS A 272 -16.78 9.77 -7.86
CA HIS A 272 -17.33 8.69 -7.04
C HIS A 272 -18.45 7.96 -7.79
N ALA A 273 -18.32 6.65 -8.01
CA ALA A 273 -19.37 5.85 -8.65
C ALA A 273 -19.22 4.35 -8.38
N TYR A 274 -20.23 3.53 -8.68
CA TYR A 274 -20.02 2.08 -8.79
C TYR A 274 -19.09 1.77 -9.96
N THR A 275 -17.87 1.40 -9.62
CA THR A 275 -16.71 1.38 -10.52
C THR A 275 -16.13 -0.02 -10.62
N SER A 276 -15.77 -0.44 -11.84
CA SER A 276 -14.91 -1.60 -12.09
C SER A 276 -13.44 -1.18 -12.03
N TYR A 277 -12.67 -1.80 -11.14
CA TYR A 277 -11.24 -1.58 -10.98
C TYR A 277 -10.46 -2.79 -11.52
N ARG A 278 -9.55 -2.52 -12.47
CA ARG A 278 -8.60 -3.49 -13.01
C ARG A 278 -7.21 -3.18 -12.49
N PHE A 279 -6.78 -3.94 -11.49
CA PHE A 279 -5.44 -3.83 -10.90
C PHE A 279 -4.44 -4.68 -11.67
N ASN A 280 -3.36 -4.05 -12.11
CA ASN A 280 -2.21 -4.66 -12.77
C ASN A 280 -1.05 -4.62 -11.78
N LEU A 281 -0.60 -5.80 -11.36
CA LEU A 281 0.40 -5.94 -10.32
C LEU A 281 1.78 -6.13 -10.96
N PHE A 282 2.79 -5.48 -10.39
CA PHE A 282 4.16 -5.54 -10.87
C PHE A 282 5.12 -5.90 -9.74
N GLN A 283 5.96 -6.90 -9.97
CA GLN A 283 7.11 -7.19 -9.13
C GLN A 283 8.24 -6.23 -9.50
N ILE A 284 8.74 -5.49 -8.52
CA ILE A 284 9.90 -4.61 -8.71
C ILE A 284 11.17 -5.35 -8.30
N LYS A 285 12.23 -5.20 -9.11
CA LYS A 285 13.60 -5.57 -8.77
C LYS A 285 14.46 -4.31 -8.77
N LEU A 286 14.96 -3.93 -7.60
CA LEU A 286 15.82 -2.76 -7.44
C LEU A 286 17.23 -3.08 -7.97
N THR A 287 17.90 -2.06 -8.50
CA THR A 287 19.35 -2.06 -8.71
C THR A 287 20.06 -1.73 -7.39
N PRO A 288 21.38 -1.93 -7.27
CA PRO A 288 22.12 -1.51 -6.07
C PRO A 288 21.91 -0.03 -5.72
N THR A 289 21.95 0.84 -6.73
CA THR A 289 21.68 2.28 -6.61
C THR A 289 20.23 2.54 -6.19
N GLY A 290 19.26 1.87 -6.82
CA GLY A 290 17.85 2.05 -6.50
C GLY A 290 17.48 1.64 -5.08
N GLU A 291 18.10 0.58 -4.54
CA GLU A 291 17.92 0.16 -3.15
C GLU A 291 18.35 1.26 -2.18
N THR A 292 19.58 1.78 -2.31
CA THR A 292 20.06 2.84 -1.41
C THR A 292 19.33 4.16 -1.62
N HIS A 293 18.97 4.49 -2.86
CA HIS A 293 18.16 5.67 -3.18
C HIS A 293 16.80 5.59 -2.46
N LEU A 294 16.09 4.46 -2.59
CA LEU A 294 14.80 4.26 -1.96
C LEU A 294 14.89 4.37 -0.43
N LEU A 295 15.88 3.71 0.19
CA LEU A 295 16.06 3.76 1.63
C LEU A 295 16.35 5.18 2.14
N ASP A 296 17.12 5.98 1.40
CA ASP A 296 17.34 7.40 1.73
C ASP A 296 16.06 8.23 1.56
N ARG A 297 15.27 7.98 0.50
CA ARG A 297 13.98 8.65 0.25
C ARG A 297 12.96 8.35 1.33
N VAL A 298 12.78 7.09 1.73
CA VAL A 298 11.86 6.71 2.81
C VAL A 298 12.22 7.41 4.11
N SER A 299 13.52 7.51 4.43
CA SER A 299 13.97 8.17 5.65
C SER A 299 13.92 9.71 5.60
N THR A 300 13.81 10.34 4.42
CA THR A 300 13.51 11.79 4.32
C THR A 300 12.03 12.11 4.21
N SER A 301 11.20 11.14 3.81
CA SER A 301 9.80 11.34 3.44
C SER A 301 8.87 10.41 4.23
N ALA A 302 9.11 10.29 5.54
CA ALA A 302 8.39 9.36 6.42
C ALA A 302 6.88 9.64 6.52
N ASP A 303 6.44 10.87 6.17
CA ASP A 303 5.03 11.24 6.07
C ASP A 303 4.35 10.72 4.80
N LYS A 304 5.12 10.31 3.78
CA LYS A 304 4.65 9.80 2.49
C LYS A 304 4.91 8.32 2.31
N LEU A 305 6.07 7.82 2.72
CA LEU A 305 6.50 6.45 2.50
C LEU A 305 6.81 5.74 3.81
N THR A 306 6.38 4.49 3.91
CA THR A 306 6.63 3.68 5.10
C THR A 306 6.68 2.19 4.76
N TRP A 307 7.15 1.39 5.71
CA TRP A 307 7.27 -0.06 5.58
C TRP A 307 6.17 -0.76 6.38
N PHE A 308 5.49 -1.69 5.73
CA PHE A 308 4.53 -2.61 6.36
C PHE A 308 5.03 -4.04 6.22
N SER A 309 4.95 -4.84 7.27
CA SER A 309 5.16 -6.28 7.13
C SER A 309 4.01 -6.94 6.35
N ALA A 310 4.21 -8.17 5.87
CA ALA A 310 3.13 -8.96 5.27
C ALA A 310 1.92 -9.10 6.23
N ALA A 311 2.19 -9.29 7.52
CA ALA A 311 1.17 -9.37 8.57
C ALA A 311 0.43 -8.03 8.74
N ASP A 312 1.16 -6.90 8.71
CA ASP A 312 0.55 -5.57 8.81
C ASP A 312 -0.42 -5.27 7.66
N ILE A 313 -0.10 -5.73 6.44
CA ILE A 313 -0.98 -5.57 5.28
C ILE A 313 -2.21 -6.48 5.37
N ALA A 314 -2.03 -7.71 5.87
CA ALA A 314 -3.12 -8.66 6.04
C ALA A 314 -4.07 -8.26 7.18
N ALA A 315 -3.55 -7.63 8.23
CA ALA A 315 -4.34 -7.12 9.34
C ALA A 315 -5.34 -6.03 8.89
N PRO A 316 -6.48 -5.86 9.57
CA PRO A 316 -7.36 -4.72 9.34
C PRO A 316 -6.71 -3.38 9.68
N GLN A 317 -5.85 -3.37 10.69
CA GLN A 317 -5.17 -2.19 11.23
C GLN A 317 -3.90 -2.61 11.98
N ARG A 318 -2.85 -1.78 11.90
CA ARG A 318 -1.61 -1.91 12.67
C ARG A 318 -1.76 -1.44 14.11
N ALA A 319 -0.79 -1.80 14.96
CA ALA A 319 -0.75 -1.36 16.37
C ALA A 319 -0.70 0.16 16.54
N ASP A 320 -0.12 0.89 15.58
CA ASP A 320 -0.06 2.36 15.55
C ASP A 320 -1.31 3.01 14.93
N GLY A 321 -2.32 2.21 14.57
CA GLY A 321 -3.55 2.67 13.95
C GLY A 321 -3.50 2.81 12.42
N ALA A 322 -2.35 2.58 11.78
CA ALA A 322 -2.22 2.69 10.33
C ALA A 322 -2.94 1.54 9.60
N THR A 323 -3.51 1.83 8.42
CA THR A 323 -4.36 0.91 7.66
C THR A 323 -3.95 0.86 6.19
N ALA A 324 -3.95 -0.34 5.61
CA ALA A 324 -3.58 -0.58 4.21
C ALA A 324 -4.83 -0.75 3.31
N TYR A 325 -4.94 0.09 2.28
CA TYR A 325 -5.91 0.00 1.20
C TYR A 325 -5.51 -1.11 0.22
N VAL A 326 -5.92 -2.33 0.55
CA VAL A 326 -5.64 -3.55 -0.22
C VAL A 326 -6.90 -4.39 -0.42
N ASP A 327 -8.08 -3.77 -0.46
CA ASP A 327 -9.38 -4.46 -0.53
C ASP A 327 -9.49 -5.39 -1.75
N ALA A 328 -8.97 -4.96 -2.90
CA ALA A 328 -8.92 -5.79 -4.09
C ALA A 328 -8.05 -7.05 -3.89
N LEU A 329 -6.92 -6.94 -3.18
CA LEU A 329 -6.08 -8.10 -2.83
C LEU A 329 -6.78 -9.00 -1.82
N ARG A 330 -7.43 -8.41 -0.81
CA ARG A 330 -8.17 -9.15 0.22
C ARG A 330 -9.34 -9.93 -0.39
N GLN A 331 -10.08 -9.32 -1.32
CA GLN A 331 -11.15 -10.01 -2.05
C GLN A 331 -10.60 -11.14 -2.93
N ALA A 332 -9.47 -10.92 -3.61
CA ALA A 332 -8.91 -11.91 -4.53
C ALA A 332 -8.21 -13.08 -3.82
N TRP A 333 -7.55 -12.81 -2.70
CA TRP A 333 -6.67 -13.78 -2.03
C TRP A 333 -7.22 -14.31 -0.70
N GLY A 334 -8.23 -13.65 -0.12
CA GLY A 334 -8.88 -14.05 1.13
C GLY A 334 -7.90 -14.19 2.28
N ASP A 335 -8.09 -15.22 3.10
CA ASP A 335 -7.23 -15.55 4.25
C ASP A 335 -5.79 -15.92 3.83
N GLY A 336 -5.55 -16.18 2.54
CA GLY A 336 -4.23 -16.46 1.99
C GLY A 336 -3.39 -15.22 1.65
N LEU A 337 -3.87 -14.01 1.94
CA LEU A 337 -3.19 -12.74 1.60
C LEU A 337 -1.76 -12.68 2.13
N GLU A 338 -1.55 -12.90 3.43
CA GLU A 338 -0.20 -12.86 4.04
C GLU A 338 0.75 -13.86 3.38
N LYS A 339 0.32 -15.11 3.22
CA LYS A 339 1.13 -16.16 2.59
C LYS A 339 1.49 -15.80 1.14
N ARG A 340 0.58 -15.17 0.39
CA ARG A 340 0.86 -14.73 -0.97
C ARG A 340 1.83 -13.56 -1.01
N LEU A 341 1.72 -12.60 -0.09
CA LEU A 341 2.70 -11.53 0.08
C LEU A 341 4.09 -12.13 0.36
N LEU A 342 4.20 -13.10 1.26
CA LEU A 342 5.45 -13.80 1.56
C LEU A 342 6.03 -14.62 0.39
N ASN A 343 5.27 -14.85 -0.68
CA ASN A 343 5.76 -15.47 -1.92
C ASN A 343 6.20 -14.46 -2.99
N VAL A 344 5.92 -13.17 -2.81
CA VAL A 344 6.43 -12.09 -3.67
C VAL A 344 7.96 -12.07 -3.55
N LEU A 345 8.69 -11.99 -4.67
CA LEU A 345 10.15 -12.06 -4.63
C LEU A 345 10.73 -10.82 -3.94
N ASP A 346 11.88 -11.01 -3.29
CA ASP A 346 12.60 -9.89 -2.69
C ASP A 346 13.13 -8.95 -3.79
N SER A 347 12.85 -7.66 -3.61
CA SER A 347 13.23 -6.60 -4.54
C SER A 347 14.71 -6.21 -4.41
N SER A 348 15.41 -6.58 -3.35
CA SER A 348 16.84 -6.29 -3.18
C SER A 348 17.68 -6.92 -4.30
N PHE A 349 18.72 -6.23 -4.75
CA PHE A 349 19.54 -6.69 -5.88
C PHE A 349 20.45 -7.86 -5.50
N SER A 350 21.18 -7.72 -4.38
CA SER A 350 22.28 -8.61 -4.02
C SER A 350 21.98 -9.42 -2.77
N PRO A 351 22.12 -10.76 -2.81
CA PRO A 351 22.15 -11.55 -1.58
C PRO A 351 23.33 -11.11 -0.71
N LEU A 352 23.19 -11.30 0.61
CA LEU A 352 24.29 -11.06 1.54
C LEU A 352 25.41 -12.08 1.29
N PRO A 353 26.69 -11.65 1.16
CA PRO A 353 27.81 -12.55 0.93
C PRO A 353 28.07 -13.47 2.13
N TYR A 354 27.64 -13.08 3.33
CA TYR A 354 27.73 -13.86 4.56
C TYR A 354 26.33 -14.07 5.12
N ASN A 355 25.74 -15.24 4.90
CA ASN A 355 24.35 -15.52 5.26
C ASN A 355 24.11 -16.89 5.92
N ASP A 356 25.17 -17.69 6.13
CA ASP A 356 25.08 -19.02 6.71
C ASP A 356 25.91 -19.16 8.01
N GLU A 357 25.59 -20.17 8.81
CA GLU A 357 26.23 -20.38 10.12
C GLU A 357 27.74 -20.68 10.05
N SER A 358 28.27 -21.11 8.90
CA SER A 358 29.71 -21.32 8.74
C SER A 358 30.48 -20.00 8.66
N CYS A 359 29.80 -18.91 8.33
CA CYS A 359 30.34 -17.56 8.23
C CYS A 359 30.08 -16.69 9.48
N MET A 360 29.60 -17.28 10.58
CA MET A 360 29.39 -16.52 11.82
C MET A 360 30.64 -15.73 12.21
N LEU A 361 30.46 -14.45 12.50
CA LEU A 361 31.53 -13.48 12.72
C LEU A 361 31.47 -12.91 14.13
N ASP A 362 32.55 -13.02 14.90
CA ASP A 362 32.78 -12.24 16.11
C ASP A 362 33.69 -11.06 15.78
N LEU A 363 33.22 -9.87 16.13
CA LEU A 363 33.95 -8.63 15.94
C LEU A 363 35.01 -8.42 17.04
N PRO A 364 36.05 -7.61 16.77
CA PRO A 364 37.10 -7.35 17.74
C PRO A 364 36.62 -6.49 18.93
N GLY A 365 37.03 -6.87 20.14
CA GLY A 365 36.75 -6.16 21.40
C GLY A 365 37.28 -4.73 21.48
N TYR A 366 38.39 -4.44 20.80
CA TYR A 366 39.07 -3.14 20.79
C TYR A 366 40.08 -3.10 19.64
N PRO A 367 40.63 -1.91 19.30
CA PRO A 367 41.71 -1.76 18.32
C PRO A 367 42.83 -2.79 18.45
N GLY A 368 43.14 -3.52 17.38
CA GLY A 368 44.22 -4.51 17.32
C GLY A 368 43.89 -5.93 17.78
N LYS A 369 42.65 -6.21 18.22
CA LYS A 369 42.16 -7.58 18.39
C LYS A 369 41.76 -8.22 17.06
N SER A 370 41.86 -9.54 16.99
CA SER A 370 41.44 -10.32 15.83
C SER A 370 39.93 -10.44 15.75
N PHE A 371 39.42 -10.52 14.53
CA PHE A 371 38.09 -11.04 14.24
C PHE A 371 38.13 -12.56 14.37
N TYR A 372 37.01 -13.19 14.70
CA TYR A 372 36.88 -14.65 14.67
C TYR A 372 35.76 -15.06 13.74
N SER A 373 35.99 -16.09 12.93
CA SER A 373 34.96 -16.65 12.05
C SER A 373 34.93 -18.16 12.10
N GLY A 374 33.77 -18.73 11.80
CA GLY A 374 33.54 -20.16 11.72
C GLY A 374 32.33 -20.61 12.52
N LYS A 375 32.03 -21.90 12.41
CA LYS A 375 30.94 -22.55 13.15
C LYS A 375 31.16 -22.44 14.67
N PRO A 376 30.08 -22.44 15.47
CA PRO A 376 30.18 -22.50 16.93
C PRO A 376 31.13 -23.61 17.42
N GLY A 377 32.09 -23.26 18.27
CA GLY A 377 33.11 -24.17 18.83
C GLY A 377 34.32 -24.44 17.92
N LYS A 378 34.29 -24.00 16.67
CA LYS A 378 35.40 -24.13 15.70
C LYS A 378 35.84 -22.78 15.16
N GLU A 379 35.61 -21.73 15.93
CA GLU A 379 35.95 -20.37 15.55
C GLU A 379 37.48 -20.23 15.43
N LYS A 380 37.94 -19.64 14.34
CA LYS A 380 39.35 -19.37 14.11
C LYS A 380 39.57 -17.86 14.00
N PRO A 381 40.70 -17.34 14.53
CA PRO A 381 41.07 -15.96 14.28
C PRO A 381 41.25 -15.76 12.77
N ILE A 382 40.67 -14.71 12.25
CA ILE A 382 40.87 -14.26 10.88
C ILE A 382 42.28 -13.65 10.78
N ALA A 383 43.06 -14.08 9.80
CA ALA A 383 44.45 -13.64 9.64
C ALA A 383 44.56 -12.11 9.44
N LEU A 384 45.72 -11.55 9.84
CA LEU A 384 46.17 -10.14 9.80
C LEU A 384 45.27 -9.15 9.03
N ILE A 385 44.13 -8.80 9.60
CA ILE A 385 43.45 -7.53 9.29
C ILE A 385 44.35 -6.43 9.85
N SER A 386 44.62 -5.41 9.03
CA SER A 386 45.42 -4.26 9.45
C SER A 386 44.80 -3.65 10.72
N THR A 387 45.64 -3.25 11.68
CA THR A 387 45.16 -2.72 12.96
C THR A 387 44.18 -1.56 12.72
N LEU A 388 42.96 -1.76 13.20
CA LEU A 388 41.94 -0.71 13.20
C LEU A 388 42.36 0.36 14.20
N ASP A 389 42.26 1.63 13.83
CA ASP A 389 42.35 2.72 14.81
C ASP A 389 41.06 2.82 15.64
N GLN A 390 41.05 3.75 16.60
CA GLN A 390 39.92 3.92 17.50
C GLN A 390 38.63 4.35 16.76
N GLN A 391 38.73 5.22 15.75
CA GLN A 391 37.56 5.72 15.01
C GLN A 391 37.01 4.66 14.06
N GLU A 392 37.89 3.91 13.40
CA GLU A 392 37.54 2.77 12.54
C GLU A 392 36.84 1.67 13.34
N TRP A 393 37.36 1.33 14.53
CA TRP A 393 36.72 0.38 15.44
C TRP A 393 35.36 0.88 15.92
N GLN A 394 35.24 2.16 16.29
CA GLN A 394 33.96 2.75 16.68
C GLN A 394 32.94 2.76 15.53
N LEU A 395 33.38 3.01 14.30
CA LEU A 395 32.52 2.96 13.10
C LEU A 395 32.04 1.53 12.86
N LEU A 396 32.93 0.54 12.98
CA LEU A 396 32.56 -0.88 12.89
C LEU A 396 31.52 -1.27 13.95
N MET A 397 31.71 -0.84 15.20
CA MET A 397 30.73 -1.08 16.28
C MET A 397 29.38 -0.44 15.97
N LEU A 398 29.38 0.79 15.45
CA LEU A 398 28.16 1.50 15.07
C LEU A 398 27.41 0.78 13.94
N MET A 399 28.12 0.41 12.86
CA MET A 399 27.54 -0.33 11.75
C MET A 399 26.98 -1.67 12.20
N SER A 400 27.64 -2.31 13.16
CA SER A 400 27.23 -3.62 13.70
C SER A 400 26.00 -3.52 14.58
N TRP A 401 25.93 -2.50 15.45
CA TRP A 401 24.74 -2.20 16.23
C TRP A 401 23.54 -1.98 15.30
N HIS A 402 23.75 -1.16 14.25
CA HIS A 402 22.71 -0.82 13.30
C HIS A 402 22.26 -2.02 12.45
N ALA A 403 23.20 -2.82 11.94
CA ALA A 403 22.89 -4.06 11.21
C ALA A 403 22.09 -5.05 12.05
N ARG A 404 22.35 -5.09 13.37
CA ARG A 404 21.62 -5.91 14.34
C ARG A 404 20.27 -5.33 14.76
N GLY A 405 19.90 -4.14 14.27
CA GLY A 405 18.67 -3.44 14.67
C GLY A 405 18.68 -2.97 16.13
N PHE A 406 19.86 -2.84 16.73
CA PHE A 406 19.98 -2.37 18.12
C PHE A 406 19.81 -0.84 18.20
N PRO A 407 19.23 -0.30 19.29
CA PRO A 407 18.97 1.12 19.39
C PRO A 407 20.25 1.97 19.42
N ILE A 408 20.22 3.08 18.68
CA ILE A 408 21.29 4.08 18.64
C ILE A 408 20.65 5.45 18.96
N GLU A 409 21.13 6.11 20.00
CA GLU A 409 20.66 7.44 20.39
C GLU A 409 21.54 8.53 19.77
N LYS A 410 20.93 9.58 19.24
CA LYS A 410 21.60 10.77 18.67
C LYS A 410 22.63 10.42 17.58
N ALA A 411 22.13 9.93 16.43
CA ALA A 411 22.92 9.70 15.22
C ALA A 411 23.44 11.03 14.64
N ASN A 412 24.59 11.51 15.13
CA ASN A 412 25.17 12.80 14.76
C ASN A 412 26.08 12.66 13.54
N GLY A 413 25.93 13.53 12.53
CA GLY A 413 26.79 13.54 11.32
C GLY A 413 26.64 12.33 10.41
N ILE A 414 25.70 11.42 10.72
CA ILE A 414 25.33 10.28 9.88
C ILE A 414 23.81 10.13 9.84
N LYS A 415 23.31 9.47 8.80
CA LYS A 415 21.90 9.11 8.72
C LYS A 415 21.76 7.60 8.68
N LEU A 416 21.02 7.05 9.63
CA LEU A 416 20.69 5.63 9.68
C LEU A 416 19.55 5.34 8.70
N LEU A 417 19.76 4.40 7.79
CA LEU A 417 18.78 3.92 6.82
C LEU A 417 18.33 2.51 7.21
N ALA A 418 17.20 2.02 6.71
CA ALA A 418 16.77 0.65 7.03
C ALA A 418 17.74 -0.41 6.48
N ASN A 419 17.62 -1.65 6.97
CA ASN A 419 18.44 -2.81 6.58
C ASN A 419 19.95 -2.61 6.78
N GLY A 420 20.36 -1.92 7.84
CA GLY A 420 21.78 -1.79 8.20
C GLY A 420 22.58 -0.85 7.29
N TRP A 421 21.93 -0.07 6.43
CA TRP A 421 22.59 0.96 5.63
C TRP A 421 22.75 2.26 6.41
N ILE A 422 23.85 2.96 6.16
CA ILE A 422 24.12 4.30 6.71
C ILE A 422 24.57 5.24 5.59
N LYS A 423 24.16 6.51 5.66
CA LYS A 423 24.67 7.59 4.81
C LYS A 423 25.93 8.17 5.45
N VAL A 424 27.04 8.13 4.72
CA VAL A 424 28.41 8.34 5.23
C VAL A 424 29.16 9.47 4.52
N ILE A 425 28.46 10.45 3.94
CA ILE A 425 29.09 11.53 3.16
C ILE A 425 30.21 12.24 3.94
N GLU A 426 29.95 12.56 5.21
CA GLU A 426 30.91 13.28 6.06
C GLU A 426 32.08 12.41 6.53
N ILE A 427 31.92 11.09 6.52
CA ILE A 427 32.91 10.13 7.03
C ILE A 427 33.42 9.15 5.97
N ILE A 428 33.17 9.42 4.69
CA ILE A 428 33.46 8.48 3.61
C ILE A 428 34.93 8.06 3.56
N ARG A 429 35.86 8.98 3.89
CA ARG A 429 37.30 8.67 3.96
C ARG A 429 37.61 7.64 5.04
N LEU A 430 37.01 7.79 6.22
CA LEU A 430 37.14 6.83 7.31
C LEU A 430 36.51 5.48 6.92
N THR A 431 35.34 5.50 6.29
CA THR A 431 34.66 4.28 5.84
C THR A 431 35.47 3.53 4.78
N LYS A 432 36.08 4.24 3.82
CA LYS A 432 36.99 3.66 2.83
C LYS A 432 38.24 3.08 3.48
N GLY A 433 38.86 3.79 4.43
CA GLY A 433 40.00 3.25 5.19
C GLY A 433 39.66 1.96 5.94
N LEU A 434 38.52 1.93 6.64
CA LEU A 434 38.02 0.73 7.31
C LEU A 434 37.76 -0.42 6.31
N GLN A 435 37.14 -0.12 5.16
CA GLN A 435 36.91 -1.10 4.10
C GLN A 435 38.24 -1.65 3.55
N GLU A 436 39.20 -0.78 3.21
CA GLU A 436 40.51 -1.16 2.66
C GLU A 436 41.29 -2.10 3.60
N LYS A 437 41.16 -1.92 4.92
CA LYS A 437 41.81 -2.79 5.92
C LYS A 437 41.16 -4.17 6.03
N ILE A 438 39.83 -4.26 5.83
CA ILE A 438 39.04 -5.48 6.01
C ILE A 438 38.90 -6.30 4.71
N GLN A 439 38.72 -5.62 3.58
CA GLN A 439 38.45 -6.20 2.26
C GLN A 439 39.44 -7.32 1.85
N PRO A 440 40.76 -7.24 2.11
CA PRO A 440 41.70 -8.29 1.72
C PRO A 440 41.44 -9.65 2.37
N VAL A 441 40.79 -9.67 3.54
CA VAL A 441 40.55 -10.90 4.31
C VAL A 441 39.07 -11.26 4.37
N MET A 442 38.20 -10.25 4.35
CA MET A 442 36.75 -10.41 4.32
C MET A 442 36.16 -9.58 3.17
N PRO A 443 36.26 -10.09 1.92
CA PRO A 443 35.81 -9.36 0.76
C PRO A 443 34.31 -9.08 0.82
N ASN A 444 33.93 -7.82 0.55
CA ASN A 444 32.55 -7.35 0.50
C ASN A 444 31.82 -7.37 1.85
N LEU A 445 32.52 -7.54 2.99
CA LEU A 445 31.89 -7.36 4.31
C LEU A 445 31.40 -5.92 4.48
N ILE A 446 32.21 -4.95 4.09
CA ILE A 446 31.81 -3.55 4.04
C ILE A 446 31.57 -3.21 2.58
N GLU A 447 30.32 -2.90 2.25
CA GLU A 447 29.96 -2.39 0.94
C GLU A 447 29.79 -0.89 1.01
N ILE A 448 30.42 -0.19 0.06
CA ILE A 448 30.26 1.25 -0.13
C ILE A 448 29.60 1.45 -1.51
N ARG A 449 28.51 2.20 -1.55
CA ARG A 449 27.82 2.57 -2.78
C ARG A 449 27.90 4.07 -3.01
N GLU A 450 28.28 4.46 -4.22
CA GLU A 450 28.25 5.84 -4.72
C GLU A 450 29.02 6.84 -3.86
N ASP A 451 30.02 6.37 -3.09
CA ASP A 451 30.75 7.16 -2.10
C ASP A 451 29.85 7.89 -1.08
N ARG A 452 28.65 7.35 -0.84
CA ARG A 452 27.60 8.00 -0.05
C ARG A 452 26.97 7.08 0.98
N TYR A 453 26.89 5.79 0.67
CA TYR A 453 26.23 4.81 1.51
C TYR A 453 27.18 3.70 1.89
N ALA A 454 27.07 3.20 3.11
CA ALA A 454 27.83 2.05 3.55
C ALA A 454 26.98 1.10 4.38
N SER A 455 27.31 -0.19 4.35
CA SER A 455 26.65 -1.21 5.15
C SER A 455 27.59 -2.38 5.44
N LEU A 456 27.35 -3.06 6.56
CA LEU A 456 27.91 -4.38 6.83
C LEU A 456 27.04 -5.42 6.14
N ARG A 457 27.55 -6.06 5.10
CA ARG A 457 26.84 -7.03 4.27
C ARG A 457 26.96 -8.44 4.86
N ILE A 458 26.36 -8.61 6.02
CA ILE A 458 26.29 -9.89 6.74
C ILE A 458 24.91 -10.04 7.36
N SER A 459 24.42 -11.28 7.44
CA SER A 459 23.15 -11.55 8.13
C SER A 459 23.25 -11.14 9.61
N PRO A 460 22.27 -10.39 10.15
CA PRO A 460 22.27 -9.97 11.55
C PRO A 460 22.41 -11.15 12.52
N ASP A 461 21.82 -12.30 12.18
CA ASP A 461 21.78 -13.49 13.05
C ASP A 461 23.14 -14.18 13.23
N ILE A 462 24.10 -13.86 12.37
CA ILE A 462 25.45 -14.45 12.38
C ILE A 462 26.54 -13.41 12.70
N LEU A 463 26.15 -12.16 12.97
CA LEU A 463 27.05 -11.07 13.37
C LEU A 463 27.04 -10.90 14.89
N PHE A 464 28.16 -11.13 15.56
CA PHE A 464 28.24 -11.09 17.01
C PHE A 464 29.22 -10.03 17.51
N LEU A 465 28.85 -9.44 18.65
CA LEU A 465 29.65 -8.49 19.38
C LEU A 465 30.64 -9.23 20.30
N PRO A 466 31.79 -8.62 20.60
CA PRO A 466 32.81 -9.19 21.47
C PRO A 466 32.29 -9.42 22.90
N ALA A 467 32.69 -10.53 23.52
CA ALA A 467 32.25 -10.93 24.85
C ALA A 467 32.61 -9.92 25.95
N GLU A 468 33.68 -9.13 25.73
CA GLU A 468 34.15 -8.08 26.62
C GLU A 468 33.14 -6.93 26.81
N LEU A 469 32.15 -6.82 25.92
CA LEU A 469 31.06 -5.85 26.03
C LEU A 469 29.88 -6.35 26.87
N PHE A 470 29.97 -7.55 27.43
CA PHE A 470 28.86 -8.18 28.14
C PHE A 470 29.16 -8.42 29.62
N PHE A 471 28.12 -8.23 30.43
CA PHE A 471 28.11 -8.47 31.85
C PHE A 471 27.05 -9.50 32.18
N TYR A 472 27.29 -10.36 33.17
CA TYR A 472 26.30 -11.34 33.59
C TYR A 472 26.09 -11.35 35.09
N LYS A 473 24.89 -11.77 35.50
CA LYS A 473 24.53 -12.04 36.89
C LYS A 473 23.75 -13.35 36.96
N ILE A 474 24.15 -14.21 37.89
CA ILE A 474 23.45 -15.47 38.22
C ILE A 474 22.91 -15.32 39.64
N ALA A 475 21.63 -15.00 39.77
CA ALA A 475 20.96 -14.74 41.05
C ALA A 475 20.04 -15.90 41.45
N GLY A 476 19.92 -16.21 42.75
CA GLY A 476 19.02 -17.25 43.27
C GLY A 476 19.75 -18.42 43.95
N SER A 477 19.11 -19.59 43.98
CA SER A 477 19.62 -20.77 44.72
C SER A 477 19.59 -22.05 43.89
N ASN A 478 20.49 -22.98 44.19
CA ASN A 478 20.56 -24.29 43.53
C ASN A 478 19.30 -25.16 43.77
N LYS A 479 18.50 -24.86 44.81
CA LYS A 479 17.28 -25.61 45.13
C LYS A 479 16.03 -25.05 44.46
N LEU A 480 15.82 -23.73 44.57
CA LEU A 480 14.59 -23.07 44.11
C LEU A 480 14.70 -22.55 42.67
N GLY A 481 15.89 -22.56 42.09
CA GLY A 481 16.15 -21.85 40.83
C GLY A 481 16.44 -20.38 41.08
N GLY A 482 16.40 -19.62 40.00
CA GLY A 482 16.85 -18.23 39.99
C GLY A 482 16.74 -17.60 38.62
N GLU A 483 17.56 -16.57 38.41
CA GLU A 483 17.57 -15.78 37.19
C GLU A 483 19.00 -15.65 36.65
N LEU A 484 19.15 -15.88 35.35
CA LEU A 484 20.31 -15.45 34.60
C LEU A 484 19.97 -14.12 33.93
N ARG A 485 20.78 -13.10 34.20
CA ARG A 485 20.74 -11.81 33.52
C ARG A 485 22.04 -11.60 32.76
N LEU A 486 21.93 -11.22 31.48
CA LEU A 486 23.04 -10.89 30.60
C LEU A 486 22.82 -9.48 30.05
N GLU A 487 23.78 -8.59 30.22
CA GLU A 487 23.72 -7.18 29.83
C GLU A 487 24.79 -6.85 28.80
N ARG A 488 24.39 -6.29 27.67
CA ARG A 488 25.27 -5.63 26.72
C ARG A 488 25.53 -4.20 27.17
N GLN A 489 26.78 -3.80 27.26
CA GLN A 489 27.15 -2.44 27.63
C GLN A 489 26.78 -1.41 26.57
N LYS A 490 26.53 -0.18 27.03
CA LYS A 490 26.48 1.00 26.17
C LYS A 490 27.88 1.38 25.69
N ILE A 491 27.99 1.85 24.45
CA ILE A 491 29.26 2.38 23.90
C ILE A 491 29.02 3.80 23.41
N GLN A 492 29.91 4.72 23.81
CA GLN A 492 29.94 6.06 23.26
C GLN A 492 30.80 6.09 22.00
N THR A 493 30.25 6.64 20.91
CA THR A 493 30.96 6.89 19.65
C THR A 493 30.87 8.38 19.29
N PRO A 494 31.70 8.86 18.35
CA PRO A 494 31.58 10.21 17.79
C PRO A 494 30.20 10.50 17.15
N TRP A 495 29.52 9.46 16.66
CA TRP A 495 28.27 9.57 15.92
C TRP A 495 27.03 9.25 16.73
N GLY A 496 27.16 8.96 18.03
CA GLY A 496 26.02 8.65 18.89
C GLY A 496 26.33 7.66 20.01
N CYS A 497 25.31 7.39 20.81
CA CYS A 497 25.38 6.42 21.90
C CYS A 497 24.74 5.10 21.47
N LEU A 498 25.55 4.05 21.35
CA LEU A 498 25.10 2.69 21.09
C LEU A 498 24.49 2.15 22.39
N GLN A 499 23.18 1.94 22.40
CA GLN A 499 22.46 1.68 23.65
C GLN A 499 22.72 0.28 24.20
N ALA A 500 22.70 0.20 25.53
CA ALA A 500 22.73 -1.06 26.26
C ALA A 500 21.51 -1.92 25.93
N GLY A 501 21.61 -3.21 26.22
CA GLY A 501 20.51 -4.16 26.11
C GLY A 501 20.64 -5.25 27.16
N HIS A 502 19.56 -5.93 27.51
CA HIS A 502 19.62 -7.03 28.46
C HIS A 502 18.76 -8.20 28.01
N TYR A 503 19.14 -9.37 28.48
CA TYR A 503 18.40 -10.62 28.36
C TYR A 503 18.30 -11.24 29.76
N GLU A 504 17.08 -11.56 30.16
CA GLU A 504 16.78 -12.18 31.44
C GLU A 504 16.03 -13.48 31.20
N LYS A 505 16.37 -14.51 31.97
CA LYS A 505 15.66 -15.79 31.95
C LYS A 505 15.63 -16.39 33.34
N ASN A 506 14.42 -16.76 33.76
CA ASN A 506 14.22 -17.62 34.92
C ASN A 506 14.67 -19.05 34.61
N VAL A 507 15.37 -19.65 35.56
CA VAL A 507 16.02 -20.95 35.40
C VAL A 507 15.75 -21.85 36.60
N THR A 508 15.73 -23.16 36.38
CA THR A 508 15.51 -24.15 37.44
C THR A 508 16.73 -24.27 38.37
N GLY A 509 16.56 -24.88 39.54
CA GLY A 509 17.67 -25.16 40.45
C GLY A 509 18.78 -26.01 39.84
N LYS A 510 18.42 -26.95 38.96
CA LYS A 510 19.39 -27.77 38.20
C LYS A 510 20.20 -26.89 37.24
N THR A 511 19.53 -26.05 36.46
CA THR A 511 20.19 -25.09 35.55
C THR A 511 21.08 -24.11 36.31
N MET A 512 20.65 -23.63 37.49
CA MET A 512 21.48 -22.77 38.37
C MET A 512 22.77 -23.45 38.80
N THR A 513 22.70 -24.73 39.15
CA THR A 513 23.86 -25.52 39.58
C THR A 513 24.87 -25.60 38.44
N THR A 514 24.41 -25.99 37.24
CA THR A 514 25.23 -26.02 36.01
C THR A 514 25.87 -24.67 35.70
N LEU A 515 25.13 -23.56 35.77
CA LEU A 515 25.68 -22.22 35.49
C LEU A 515 26.76 -21.82 36.51
N ARG A 516 26.63 -22.22 37.77
CA ARG A 516 27.63 -21.95 38.83
C ARG A 516 28.87 -22.83 38.72
N GLU A 517 28.71 -24.08 38.28
CA GLU A 517 29.84 -24.96 37.95
C GLU A 517 30.66 -24.35 36.80
N LEU A 518 29.99 -23.92 35.71
CA LEU A 518 30.64 -23.21 34.60
C LEU A 518 31.31 -21.89 35.01
N GLU A 519 30.72 -21.16 35.96
CA GLU A 519 31.32 -19.94 36.53
C GLU A 519 32.63 -20.23 37.26
N LYS A 520 32.75 -21.40 37.91
CA LYS A 520 33.97 -21.85 38.58
C LYS A 520 34.98 -22.54 37.64
N GLY A 521 34.58 -22.79 36.39
CA GLY A 521 35.36 -23.60 35.43
C GLY A 521 35.34 -25.10 35.73
N GLU A 522 34.31 -25.58 36.43
CA GLU A 522 34.04 -26.99 36.68
C GLU A 522 33.16 -27.55 35.54
N ASP A 523 33.44 -28.79 35.10
CA ASP A 523 32.65 -29.44 34.04
C ASP A 523 31.34 -30.00 34.63
N PRO A 524 30.15 -29.50 34.22
CA PRO A 524 28.90 -29.98 34.78
C PRO A 524 28.58 -31.42 34.39
N ASP A 525 27.83 -32.14 35.25
CA ASP A 525 27.41 -33.50 34.96
C ASP A 525 26.28 -33.60 33.92
N GLY A 526 26.36 -34.62 33.07
CA GLY A 526 25.30 -35.02 32.12
C GLY A 526 25.24 -34.19 30.83
N ASP A 527 24.10 -34.23 30.14
CA ASP A 527 23.89 -33.53 28.86
C ASP A 527 23.54 -32.04 29.05
N TRP A 528 24.38 -31.36 29.83
CA TRP A 528 24.15 -29.98 30.23
C TRP A 528 24.23 -29.02 29.03
N GLU A 529 25.13 -29.27 28.08
CA GLU A 529 25.37 -28.37 26.95
C GLU A 529 24.13 -28.27 26.05
N ARG A 530 23.49 -29.39 25.72
CA ARG A 530 22.23 -29.38 24.95
C ARG A 530 21.15 -28.61 25.70
N ASN A 531 20.98 -28.89 26.99
CA ASN A 531 19.96 -28.25 27.82
C ASN A 531 20.14 -26.73 27.92
N LEU A 532 21.38 -26.25 28.09
CA LEU A 532 21.64 -24.81 28.11
C LEU A 532 21.46 -24.21 26.71
N ARG A 533 21.86 -24.91 25.65
CA ARG A 533 21.69 -24.44 24.27
C ARG A 533 20.22 -24.21 23.94
N GLU A 534 19.35 -25.17 24.25
CA GLU A 534 17.90 -25.06 24.06
C GLU A 534 17.29 -23.93 24.90
N GLN A 535 17.81 -23.70 26.11
CA GLN A 535 17.28 -22.68 27.00
C GLN A 535 17.74 -21.25 26.66
N PHE A 536 18.99 -21.04 26.28
CA PHE A 536 19.59 -19.71 26.24
C PHE A 536 20.02 -19.22 24.86
N SER A 537 20.22 -20.10 23.88
CA SER A 537 20.89 -19.70 22.62
C SER A 537 20.18 -18.55 21.91
N GLU A 538 18.86 -18.61 21.80
CA GLU A 538 18.08 -17.57 21.11
C GLU A 538 18.22 -16.21 21.81
N GLY A 539 18.07 -16.16 23.14
CA GLY A 539 18.17 -14.91 23.90
C GLY A 539 19.58 -14.34 23.97
N VAL A 540 20.59 -15.20 24.17
CA VAL A 540 22.00 -14.82 24.18
C VAL A 540 22.42 -14.26 22.82
N ARG A 541 22.07 -14.98 21.73
CA ARG A 541 22.29 -14.50 20.36
C ARG A 541 21.50 -13.23 20.10
N GLY A 542 20.27 -13.12 20.58
CA GLY A 542 19.39 -11.98 20.38
C GLY A 542 19.99 -10.64 20.84
N ILE A 543 20.68 -10.63 21.98
CA ILE A 543 21.36 -9.41 22.47
C ILE A 543 22.74 -9.16 21.85
N GLY A 544 23.23 -10.06 21.00
CA GLY A 544 24.46 -9.91 20.21
C GLY A 544 25.64 -10.75 20.66
N LEU A 545 25.50 -11.61 21.69
CA LEU A 545 26.57 -12.50 22.12
C LEU A 545 26.43 -13.87 21.45
N ARG A 546 27.50 -14.44 20.90
CA ARG A 546 27.43 -15.73 20.19
C ARG A 546 26.97 -16.88 21.08
N ARG A 547 27.57 -16.99 22.27
CA ARG A 547 27.37 -18.06 23.25
C ARG A 547 27.81 -17.60 24.63
N LEU A 548 27.23 -18.21 25.66
CA LEU A 548 27.51 -17.87 27.06
C LEU A 548 28.69 -18.67 27.65
N TRP A 549 28.93 -19.88 27.16
CA TRP A 549 30.00 -20.78 27.62
C TRP A 549 30.87 -21.28 26.47
N SER A 550 32.05 -21.79 26.80
CA SER A 550 33.02 -22.40 25.89
C SER A 550 33.55 -23.70 26.50
N SER A 551 33.69 -24.71 25.64
CA SER A 551 34.32 -25.98 25.99
C SER A 551 35.61 -26.10 25.17
N LYS A 552 36.73 -25.62 25.71
CA LYS A 552 38.05 -25.69 25.04
C LYS A 552 39.01 -26.49 25.89
N GLY A 553 39.62 -27.53 25.31
CA GLY A 553 40.68 -28.30 25.96
C GLY A 553 40.25 -29.07 27.22
N ASN A 554 39.05 -29.68 27.21
CA ASN A 554 38.43 -30.41 28.34
C ASN A 554 38.07 -29.56 29.56
N ILE A 555 38.02 -28.23 29.42
CA ILE A 555 37.51 -27.33 30.45
C ILE A 555 36.28 -26.62 29.88
N SER A 556 35.19 -26.68 30.64
CA SER A 556 33.92 -26.01 30.34
C SER A 556 33.80 -24.80 31.26
N CYS A 557 33.78 -23.61 30.69
CA CYS A 557 33.67 -22.36 31.44
C CYS A 557 32.78 -21.34 30.73
N LEU A 558 32.41 -20.27 31.43
CA LEU A 558 31.84 -19.09 30.77
C LEU A 558 32.85 -18.49 29.76
N VAL A 559 32.36 -17.94 28.66
CA VAL A 559 33.21 -17.39 27.59
C VAL A 559 34.17 -16.33 28.13
N ASP A 560 35.45 -16.47 27.79
CA ASP A 560 36.50 -15.50 28.12
C ASP A 560 36.10 -14.07 27.69
N GLY A 561 36.25 -13.12 28.61
CA GLY A 561 35.89 -11.70 28.41
C GLY A 561 34.58 -11.28 29.06
N LEU A 562 33.68 -12.23 29.38
CA LEU A 562 32.46 -11.95 30.15
C LEU A 562 32.79 -11.48 31.57
N ARG A 563 32.12 -10.40 32.03
CA ARG A 563 32.35 -9.83 33.37
C ARG A 563 31.16 -10.08 34.28
N ARG A 564 31.39 -10.51 35.51
CA ARG A 564 30.32 -10.64 36.51
C ARG A 564 29.88 -9.27 37.00
N ILE A 565 28.57 -9.03 37.09
CA ILE A 565 28.01 -7.85 37.78
C ILE A 565 28.28 -8.02 39.27
N SER A 566 29.09 -7.15 39.85
CA SER A 566 29.38 -7.13 41.28
C SER A 566 28.10 -6.89 42.07
N GLU A 567 27.88 -7.65 43.14
CA GLU A 567 26.82 -7.36 44.10
C GLU A 567 27.21 -6.07 44.85
N SER A 568 26.44 -5.00 44.65
CA SER A 568 26.54 -3.74 45.39
C SER A 568 25.90 -3.84 46.75
#